data_AF-R9LS49-F1
#
_entry.id   AF-R9LS49-F1
#
_cell.length_a   1.000
_cell.length_b   1.000
_cell.length_c   1.000
_cell.angle_alpha   90.00
_cell.angle_beta   90.00
_cell.angle_gamma   90.00
#
_symmetry.space_group_name_H-M   'P 1'
#
loop_
_entity.id
_entity.type
_entity.pdbx_description
1 polymer ?
#
loop_
_entity_poly.entity_id
_entity_poly.type
_entity_poly.pdbx_seq_one_letter_code
_entity_poly.pdbx_strand_id
1 'polypeptide(L)'
;MSDCLFCKIIAGEIPSKKIYEDDRCYAFHDIDPQAPVHFLVVPKAHISGANMLTEENCAVVGHIFAVIAKLAKGLDCGDDFRVVNNCGPMAGQTVGHLHFHVLAQRNLAWPPG
;
A
#
# COMPACT_ATOMS: atom_id res chain seq x y z
N MET A 1 14.24 -14.85 -8.37
CA MET A 1 13.83 -14.10 -7.17
C MET A 1 13.94 -12.63 -7.53
N SER A 2 12.84 -11.87 -7.46
CA SER A 2 12.90 -10.44 -7.72
C SER A 2 13.70 -9.79 -6.58
N ASP A 3 14.66 -8.92 -6.90
CA ASP A 3 15.33 -8.07 -5.91
C ASP A 3 14.40 -6.92 -5.50
N CYS A 4 13.24 -7.29 -4.93
CA CYS A 4 12.18 -6.37 -4.58
C CYS A 4 12.08 -6.29 -3.06
N LEU A 5 12.19 -5.07 -2.53
CA LEU A 5 12.09 -4.78 -1.09
C LEU A 5 10.79 -5.33 -0.49
N PHE A 6 9.64 -5.11 -1.14
CA PHE A 6 8.36 -5.56 -0.60
C PHE A 6 8.17 -7.07 -0.70
N CYS A 7 8.71 -7.75 -1.72
CA CYS A 7 8.75 -9.21 -1.74
C CYS A 7 9.53 -9.77 -0.55
N LYS A 8 10.68 -9.17 -0.20
CA LYS A 8 11.49 -9.56 0.96
C LYS A 8 10.75 -9.31 2.29
N ILE A 9 9.99 -8.22 2.39
CA ILE A 9 9.11 -7.95 3.56
C ILE A 9 8.00 -9.01 3.67
N ILE A 10 7.31 -9.31 2.55
CA ILE A 10 6.24 -10.33 2.52
C ILE A 10 6.78 -11.71 2.90
N ALA A 11 7.99 -12.05 2.43
CA ALA A 11 8.65 -13.31 2.75
C ALA A 11 9.20 -13.38 4.20
N GLY A 12 9.19 -12.27 4.95
CA GLY A 12 9.74 -12.20 6.30
C GLY A 12 11.27 -12.11 6.37
N GLU A 13 11.93 -11.88 5.24
CA GLU A 13 13.40 -11.70 5.18
C GLU A 13 13.83 -10.33 5.73
N ILE A 14 12.97 -9.32 5.60
CA ILE A 14 13.17 -7.97 6.12
C ILE A 14 12.03 -7.67 7.11
N PRO A 15 12.31 -7.15 8.32
CA PRO A 15 11.28 -6.84 9.28
C PRO A 15 10.38 -5.70 8.79
N SER A 16 9.10 -5.76 9.16
CA SER A 16 8.17 -4.66 9.01
C SER A 16 7.24 -4.60 10.23
N LYS A 17 6.60 -3.44 10.45
CA LYS A 17 5.53 -3.31 11.43
C LYS A 17 4.22 -3.77 10.78
N LYS A 18 4.05 -5.09 10.67
CA LYS A 18 2.87 -5.73 10.07
C LYS A 18 1.59 -5.34 10.82
N ILE A 19 0.55 -4.97 10.07
CA ILE A 19 -0.79 -4.67 10.60
C ILE A 19 -1.85 -5.63 10.08
N TYR A 20 -1.64 -6.24 8.91
CA TYR A 20 -2.58 -7.19 8.31
C TYR A 20 -1.89 -8.09 7.31
N GLU A 21 -2.41 -9.31 7.17
CA GLU A 21 -1.98 -10.27 6.16
C GLU A 21 -3.10 -11.26 5.89
N ASP A 22 -3.33 -11.57 4.61
CA ASP A 22 -4.12 -12.71 4.17
C ASP A 22 -3.46 -13.37 2.95
N ASP A 23 -4.16 -14.25 2.25
CA ASP A 23 -3.61 -14.98 1.10
C ASP A 23 -3.28 -14.08 -0.10
N ARG A 24 -3.83 -12.86 -0.16
CA ARG A 24 -3.79 -11.99 -1.34
C ARG A 24 -2.97 -10.73 -1.12
N CYS A 25 -2.96 -10.19 0.09
CA CYS A 25 -2.24 -8.95 0.40
C CYS A 25 -1.53 -8.98 1.76
N TYR A 26 -0.68 -7.97 1.93
CA TYR A 26 0.09 -7.72 3.13
C TYR A 26 0.04 -6.22 3.42
N ALA A 27 -0.13 -5.84 4.68
CA ALA A 27 -0.12 -4.44 5.08
C ALA A 27 0.80 -4.20 6.27
N PHE A 28 1.47 -3.04 6.25
CA PHE A 28 2.47 -2.67 7.24
C PHE A 28 2.61 -1.15 7.29
N HIS A 29 3.05 -0.62 8.43
CA HIS A 29 3.34 0.81 8.55
C HIS A 29 4.50 1.22 7.64
N ASP A 30 4.37 2.39 7.03
CA ASP A 30 5.47 3.00 6.31
C ASP A 30 6.61 3.33 7.28
N ILE A 31 7.85 3.16 6.84
CA ILE A 31 9.04 3.47 7.64
C ILE A 31 9.32 4.98 7.69
N ASP A 32 8.85 5.73 6.69
CA ASP A 32 8.95 7.19 6.58
C ASP A 32 7.54 7.83 6.50
N PRO A 33 6.81 7.87 7.63
CA PRO A 33 5.41 8.28 7.66
C PRO A 33 5.21 9.75 7.27
N GLN A 34 4.36 10.02 6.28
CA GLN A 34 4.01 11.38 5.82
C GLN A 34 2.73 11.94 6.48
N ALA A 35 2.15 11.18 7.40
CA ALA A 35 1.00 11.54 8.23
C ALA A 35 1.04 10.71 9.52
N PRO A 36 0.35 11.12 10.61
CA PRO A 36 0.37 10.36 11.86
C PRO A 36 -0.06 8.91 11.69
N VAL A 37 -1.04 8.66 10.81
CA VAL A 37 -1.32 7.33 10.28
C VAL A 37 -0.83 7.27 8.84
N HIS A 38 0.22 6.48 8.61
CA HIS A 38 0.71 6.14 7.28
C HIS A 38 1.04 4.64 7.21
N PHE A 39 0.33 3.91 6.36
CA PHE A 39 0.60 2.51 6.10
C PHE A 39 0.47 2.16 4.62
N LEU A 40 1.07 1.04 4.23
CA LEU A 40 1.02 0.50 2.88
C LEU A 40 0.17 -0.76 2.89
N VAL A 41 -0.61 -0.96 1.82
CA VAL A 41 -1.20 -2.25 1.48
C VAL A 41 -0.65 -2.69 0.12
N VAL A 42 -0.11 -3.91 0.05
CA VAL A 42 0.55 -4.45 -1.14
C VAL A 42 -0.01 -5.83 -1.48
N PRO A 43 -0.14 -6.21 -2.76
CA PRO A 43 -0.45 -7.59 -3.13
C PRO A 43 0.72 -8.51 -2.76
N LYS A 44 0.44 -9.76 -2.40
CA LYS A 44 1.47 -10.78 -2.23
C LYS A 44 2.10 -11.17 -3.56
N ALA A 45 1.30 -11.22 -4.62
CA ALA A 45 1.78 -11.36 -5.98
C ALA A 45 2.61 -10.13 -6.39
N HIS A 46 3.77 -10.35 -6.99
CA HIS A 46 4.60 -9.24 -7.49
C HIS A 46 3.99 -8.65 -8.76
N ILE A 47 3.52 -7.41 -8.67
CA ILE A 47 3.04 -6.59 -9.79
C ILE A 47 3.85 -5.31 -9.72
N SER A 48 4.65 -4.96 -10.74
CA SER A 48 5.64 -3.88 -10.59
C SER A 48 5.05 -2.49 -10.37
N GLY A 49 3.82 -2.24 -10.81
CA GLY A 49 3.13 -0.97 -10.71
C GLY A 49 1.72 -1.06 -11.29
N ALA A 50 0.92 0.00 -11.15
CA ALA A 50 -0.47 -0.01 -11.64
C ALA A 50 -0.56 -0.13 -13.18
N ASN A 51 0.45 0.34 -13.89
CA ASN A 51 0.57 0.18 -15.36
C ASN A 51 0.79 -1.28 -15.82
N MET A 52 1.01 -2.22 -14.90
CA MET A 52 1.14 -3.65 -15.19
C MET A 52 -0.13 -4.45 -14.86
N LEU A 53 -1.21 -3.76 -14.47
CA LEU A 53 -2.49 -4.41 -14.22
C LEU A 53 -3.17 -4.82 -15.53
N THR A 54 -3.77 -6.00 -15.51
CA THR A 54 -4.55 -6.56 -16.61
C THR A 54 -5.89 -7.05 -16.07
N GLU A 55 -6.84 -7.41 -16.94
CA GLU A 55 -8.13 -7.95 -16.51
C GLU A 55 -7.97 -9.24 -15.68
N GLU A 56 -6.94 -10.04 -15.94
CA GLU A 56 -6.69 -11.29 -15.22
C GLU A 56 -6.14 -11.09 -13.80
N ASN A 57 -5.42 -9.99 -13.54
CA ASN A 57 -4.73 -9.77 -12.26
C ASN A 57 -5.33 -8.63 -11.41
N CYS A 58 -6.22 -7.80 -11.97
CA CYS A 58 -6.70 -6.59 -11.29
C CYS A 58 -7.67 -6.85 -10.13
N ALA A 59 -8.23 -8.06 -10.02
CA ALA A 59 -9.15 -8.42 -8.94
C ALA A 59 -8.54 -8.24 -7.53
N VAL A 60 -7.20 -8.26 -7.40
CA VAL A 60 -6.50 -7.98 -6.13
C VAL A 60 -6.65 -6.52 -5.68
N VAL A 61 -6.84 -5.58 -6.60
CA VAL A 61 -7.00 -4.16 -6.26
C VAL A 61 -8.31 -3.92 -5.52
N GLY A 62 -9.41 -4.52 -5.97
CA GLY A 62 -10.69 -4.46 -5.26
C GLY A 62 -10.61 -5.06 -3.85
N HIS A 63 -9.87 -6.17 -3.70
CA HIS A 63 -9.58 -6.77 -2.40
C HIS A 63 -8.77 -5.83 -1.50
N ILE A 64 -7.74 -5.19 -2.04
CA ILE A 64 -6.92 -4.22 -1.30
C ILE A 64 -7.78 -3.06 -0.80
N PHE A 65 -8.68 -2.49 -1.61
CA PHE A 65 -9.56 -1.40 -1.15
C PHE A 65 -10.54 -1.86 -0.06
N ALA A 66 -11.04 -3.09 -0.11
CA ALA A 66 -11.84 -3.66 0.98
C ALA A 66 -11.02 -3.80 2.28
N VAL A 67 -9.76 -4.22 2.17
CA VAL A 67 -8.82 -4.29 3.30
C VAL A 67 -8.50 -2.90 3.85
N ILE A 68 -8.26 -1.90 2.99
CA ILE A 68 -8.05 -0.51 3.41
C ILE A 68 -9.26 0.00 4.21
N ALA A 69 -10.48 -0.20 3.71
CA ALA A 69 -11.70 0.21 4.42
C ALA A 69 -11.88 -0.49 5.77
N LYS A 70 -11.46 -1.76 5.88
CA LYS A 70 -11.44 -2.51 7.15
C LYS A 70 -10.40 -1.92 8.12
N LEU A 71 -9.18 -1.67 7.64
CA LEU A 71 -8.07 -1.19 8.47
C LEU A 71 -8.25 0.25 8.92
N ALA A 72 -8.83 1.11 8.08
CA ALA A 72 -9.11 2.50 8.42
C ALA A 72 -9.95 2.64 9.70
N LYS A 73 -10.93 1.74 9.89
CA LYS A 73 -11.76 1.69 11.11
C LYS A 73 -10.99 1.30 12.36
N GLY A 74 -9.95 0.47 12.24
CA GLY A 74 -9.18 -0.07 13.36
C GLY A 74 -7.91 0.69 13.69
N LEU A 75 -7.41 1.52 12.76
CA LEU A 75 -6.14 2.25 12.88
C LEU A 75 -6.34 3.75 13.07
N ASP A 76 -7.51 4.14 13.58
CA ASP A 76 -7.84 5.52 13.93
C ASP A 76 -7.75 6.48 12.72
N CYS A 77 -7.96 5.96 11.49
CA CYS A 77 -8.13 6.81 10.32
C CYS A 77 -9.48 7.54 10.33
N GLY A 78 -10.48 7.00 11.03
CA GLY A 78 -11.86 7.47 10.97
C GLY A 78 -12.44 7.34 9.56
N ASP A 79 -13.29 8.30 9.19
CA ASP A 79 -13.88 8.40 7.86
C ASP A 79 -13.00 9.22 6.88
N ASP A 80 -11.91 9.82 7.37
CA ASP A 80 -11.09 10.80 6.65
C ASP A 80 -9.68 10.26 6.36
N PHE A 81 -9.48 9.69 5.18
CA PHE A 81 -8.17 9.25 4.71
C PHE A 81 -7.99 9.44 3.21
N ARG A 82 -6.73 9.47 2.76
CA ARG A 82 -6.37 9.44 1.33
C ARG A 82 -5.67 8.14 0.99
N VAL A 83 -6.11 7.51 -0.10
CA VAL A 83 -5.38 6.42 -0.73
C VAL A 83 -4.58 6.97 -1.90
N VAL A 84 -3.27 6.68 -1.94
CA VAL A 84 -2.39 7.10 -3.04
C VAL A 84 -1.72 5.87 -3.65
N ASN A 85 -1.78 5.76 -4.96
CA ASN A 85 -0.94 4.85 -5.73
C ASN A 85 -0.08 5.68 -6.69
N ASN A 86 1.24 5.49 -6.59
CA ASN A 86 2.19 6.13 -7.50
C ASN A 86 2.61 5.11 -8.57
N CYS A 87 2.59 5.54 -9.83
CA CYS A 87 2.96 4.70 -10.96
C CYS A 87 4.01 5.39 -11.84
N GLY A 88 5.22 4.84 -11.84
CA GLY A 88 6.38 5.37 -12.56
C GLY A 88 7.16 6.47 -11.81
N PRO A 89 8.38 6.79 -12.28
CA PRO A 89 9.30 7.67 -11.56
C PRO A 89 8.78 9.09 -11.36
N MET A 90 8.13 9.67 -12.38
CA MET A 90 7.58 11.03 -12.32
C MET A 90 6.44 11.18 -11.32
N ALA A 91 5.74 10.09 -10.99
CA ALA A 91 4.70 10.04 -9.98
C ALA A 91 5.27 9.75 -8.57
N GLY A 92 6.58 9.62 -8.42
CA GLY A 92 7.22 9.31 -7.13
C GLY A 92 7.11 7.85 -6.72
N GLN A 93 6.99 6.90 -7.64
CA GLN A 93 7.07 5.47 -7.31
C GLN A 93 8.50 5.09 -6.92
N THR A 94 8.74 4.79 -5.64
CA THR A 94 10.08 4.47 -5.11
C THR A 94 10.38 2.97 -5.11
N VAL A 95 9.36 2.13 -4.92
CA VAL A 95 9.47 0.66 -4.94
C VAL A 95 8.68 0.09 -6.12
N GLY A 96 9.35 -0.70 -6.95
CA GLY A 96 8.76 -1.39 -8.12
C GLY A 96 7.88 -2.59 -7.74
N HIS A 97 6.93 -2.38 -6.84
CA HIS A 97 5.90 -3.33 -6.42
C HIS A 97 4.66 -2.55 -6.08
N LEU A 98 3.51 -2.93 -6.64
CA LEU A 98 2.24 -2.20 -6.49
C LEU A 98 1.92 -1.97 -5.02
N HIS A 99 1.75 -0.72 -4.63
CA HIS A 99 1.44 -0.37 -3.25
C HIS A 99 0.45 0.78 -3.19
N PHE A 100 -0.33 0.77 -2.12
CA PHE A 100 -1.33 1.78 -1.84
C PHE A 100 -0.98 2.40 -0.50
N HIS A 101 -0.56 3.67 -0.52
CA HIS A 101 -0.41 4.45 0.69
C HIS A 101 -1.78 4.80 1.24
N VAL A 102 -1.94 4.69 2.55
CA VAL A 102 -3.11 5.19 3.28
C VAL A 102 -2.62 6.21 4.29
N LEU A 103 -3.03 7.46 4.11
CA LEU A 103 -2.65 8.59 4.95
C LEU A 103 -3.89 9.13 5.67
N ALA A 104 -3.80 9.38 6.97
CA ALA A 104 -4.90 9.93 7.77
C ALA A 104 -4.40 10.76 8.96
N GLN A 105 -5.33 11.30 9.76
CA GLN A 105 -5.08 12.07 10.99
C GLN A 105 -4.34 13.41 10.82
N ARG A 106 -4.42 14.00 9.64
CA ARG A 106 -4.06 15.41 9.43
C ARG A 106 -4.85 15.97 8.26
N ASN A 107 -4.82 17.28 8.08
CA ASN A 107 -5.33 17.88 6.85
C ASN A 107 -4.51 17.40 5.65
N LEU A 108 -5.18 16.80 4.67
CA LEU A 108 -4.60 16.31 3.42
C LEU A 108 -4.95 17.32 2.32
N ALA A 109 -4.04 18.26 2.06
CA ALA A 109 -4.27 19.37 1.14
C ALA A 109 -4.49 18.92 -0.32
N TRP A 110 -4.99 19.86 -1.14
CA TRP A 110 -5.11 19.74 -2.59
C TRP A 110 -4.26 20.84 -3.27
N PRO A 111 -3.47 20.55 -4.30
CA PRO A 111 -3.33 19.26 -5.01
C PRO A 111 -2.68 18.14 -4.18
N PRO A 112 -2.85 16.86 -4.55
CA PRO A 112 -2.42 15.70 -3.79
C PRO A 112 -0.99 15.26 -4.17
N GLY A 113 -0.06 16.20 -4.08
CA GLY A 113 1.33 16.08 -4.50
C GLY A 113 1.96 17.45 -4.50
#